data_AF-A0AAV0U8T4-F1
#
_entry.id   AF-A0AAV0U8T4-F1
#
_cell.length_a   1.000
_cell.length_b   1.000
_cell.length_c   1.000
_cell.angle_alpha   90.00
_cell.angle_beta   90.00
_cell.angle_gamma   90.00
#
_symmetry.space_group_name_H-M   'P 1'
#
loop_
_entity.id
_entity.type
_entity.pdbx_description
1 polymer ?
#
loop_
_entity_poly.entity_id
_entity_poly.type
_entity_poly.pdbx_seq_one_letter_code
_entity_poly.pdbx_strand_id
1 'polypeptide(L)'
;MGRYTTMQTFSDQDAQGVAVPYTSASTPSDSVNAAVSTSSDPKDTKLHVNRVENVSGSGAGASSGEFHTYRAARRREMERIEVLEKRYKQNKAQQEFEATRKRKSEEFEANVQKRAEKRRRRKERAKAKALDAVQEEEKTNEKEKEDSVNKGEQMPETPGGVAEIPNDGSFLERMLALQEKTKEKIEEK
;
A
#
# COMPACT_ATOMS: atom_id res chain seq x y z
N MET A 1 49.83 12.08 -2.02
CA MET A 1 49.72 10.74 -1.42
C MET A 1 48.26 10.44 -1.07
N GLY A 2 47.55 9.67 -1.89
CA GLY A 2 46.18 9.23 -1.59
C GLY A 2 46.21 8.03 -0.64
N ARG A 3 45.48 8.12 0.47
CA ARG A 3 45.27 6.99 1.40
C ARG A 3 44.06 6.20 0.89
N TYR A 4 44.29 5.19 0.05
CA TYR A 4 43.27 4.18 -0.21
C TYR A 4 43.21 3.27 1.03
N THR A 5 42.24 3.49 1.90
CA THR A 5 41.87 2.49 2.91
C THR A 5 41.04 1.43 2.21
N THR A 6 41.66 0.28 2.03
CA THR A 6 41.12 -0.93 1.43
C THR A 6 40.19 -1.66 2.41
N MET A 7 39.13 -2.24 1.84
CA MET A 7 38.37 -3.41 2.32
C MET A 7 37.37 -3.18 3.47
N GLN A 8 36.12 -2.93 3.09
CA GLN A 8 34.96 -3.28 3.87
C GLN A 8 34.78 -4.81 3.74
N THR A 9 35.33 -5.58 4.69
CA THR A 9 35.06 -7.02 4.75
C THR A 9 33.64 -7.23 5.26
N PHE A 10 32.69 -7.45 4.36
CA PHE A 10 31.41 -8.06 4.70
C PHE A 10 31.67 -9.51 5.12
N SER A 11 32.10 -9.70 6.36
CA SER A 11 32.02 -11.01 6.99
C SER A 11 30.55 -11.23 7.34
N ASP A 12 29.80 -11.87 6.44
CA ASP A 12 28.58 -12.61 6.78
C ASP A 12 28.99 -13.76 7.72
N GLN A 13 29.32 -13.43 8.97
CA GLN A 13 29.55 -14.43 10.02
C GLN A 13 28.23 -14.91 10.63
N ASP A 14 27.12 -14.25 10.31
CA ASP A 14 25.76 -14.66 10.65
C ASP A 14 24.99 -15.15 9.42
N ALA A 15 25.61 -16.02 8.62
CA ALA A 15 24.85 -16.91 7.74
C ALA A 15 24.17 -17.98 8.60
N GLN A 16 23.16 -17.58 9.39
CA GLN A 16 22.12 -18.48 9.88
C GLN A 16 21.33 -18.93 8.64
N GLY A 17 21.93 -19.83 7.86
CA GLY A 17 21.27 -20.49 6.75
C GLY A 17 20.06 -21.20 7.32
N VAL A 18 18.88 -20.68 7.02
CA VAL A 18 17.62 -21.32 7.41
C VAL A 18 17.66 -22.74 6.83
N ALA A 19 17.83 -23.74 7.69
CA ALA A 19 17.86 -25.14 7.28
C ALA A 19 16.46 -25.52 6.81
N VAL A 20 16.23 -25.43 5.50
CA VAL A 20 15.00 -25.89 4.87
C VAL A 20 15.04 -27.43 4.84
N PRO A 21 14.17 -28.13 5.58
CA PRO A 21 14.21 -29.59 5.62
C PRO A 21 13.87 -30.17 4.24
N TYR A 22 14.56 -31.23 3.84
CA TYR A 22 14.40 -31.90 2.54
C TYR A 22 12.93 -32.25 2.20
N THR A 23 12.11 -32.51 3.21
CA THR A 23 10.68 -32.81 3.07
C THR A 23 9.85 -31.64 2.52
N SER A 24 10.28 -30.39 2.74
CA SER A 24 9.58 -29.21 2.22
C SER A 24 9.79 -28.99 0.71
N ALA A 25 10.89 -29.52 0.15
CA ALA A 25 11.16 -29.46 -1.27
C ALA A 25 10.48 -30.61 -2.06
N SER A 26 10.10 -31.70 -1.39
CA SER A 26 9.53 -32.89 -2.04
C SER A 26 8.00 -32.88 -2.14
N THR A 27 7.31 -31.91 -1.53
CA THR A 27 5.87 -31.77 -1.66
C THR A 27 5.55 -30.91 -2.88
N PRO A 28 4.82 -31.43 -3.90
CA PRO A 28 4.33 -30.58 -4.98
C PRO A 28 3.43 -29.48 -4.41
N SER A 29 3.58 -28.27 -4.95
CA SER A 29 2.98 -26.99 -4.51
C SER A 29 1.45 -26.98 -4.43
N ASP A 30 0.78 -28.04 -4.86
CA ASP A 30 -0.68 -28.17 -4.88
C ASP A 30 -1.25 -28.99 -3.72
N SER A 31 -0.41 -29.48 -2.81
CA SER A 31 -0.86 -30.07 -1.54
C SER A 31 -0.84 -29.02 -0.44
N VAL A 32 -1.63 -27.97 -0.62
CA VAL A 32 -2.07 -27.14 0.50
C VAL A 32 -2.92 -28.02 1.41
N ASN A 33 -2.26 -28.66 2.39
CA ASN A 33 -2.96 -29.12 3.56
C ASN A 33 -3.61 -27.89 4.19
N ALA A 34 -4.89 -27.69 3.85
CA ALA A 34 -5.82 -26.81 4.53
C ALA A 34 -6.13 -27.35 5.94
N ALA A 35 -5.09 -27.77 6.66
CA ALA A 35 -5.07 -27.72 8.10
C ALA A 35 -5.09 -26.24 8.43
N VAL A 36 -6.31 -25.70 8.47
CA VAL A 36 -6.66 -24.52 9.23
C VAL A 36 -5.77 -24.52 10.47
N SER A 37 -4.85 -23.56 10.52
CA SER A 37 -4.14 -23.20 11.73
C SER A 37 -5.18 -22.66 12.71
N THR A 38 -6.03 -23.54 13.24
CA THR A 38 -6.65 -23.32 14.53
C THR A 38 -5.48 -23.26 15.49
N SER A 39 -5.08 -22.05 15.84
CA SER A 39 -4.24 -21.72 16.98
C SER A 39 -4.95 -22.09 18.29
N SER A 40 -5.40 -23.33 18.38
CA SER A 40 -5.83 -23.96 19.62
C SER A 40 -4.68 -24.86 20.01
N ASP A 41 -3.99 -24.50 21.09
CA ASP A 41 -3.15 -25.45 21.80
C ASP A 41 -3.86 -26.82 21.81
N PRO A 42 -3.19 -27.92 21.42
CA PRO A 42 -3.81 -29.24 21.27
C PRO A 42 -4.36 -29.82 22.58
N LYS A 43 -4.34 -29.04 23.68
CA LYS A 43 -4.86 -29.34 25.00
C LYS A 43 -6.27 -28.78 25.26
N ASP A 44 -6.73 -27.78 24.50
CA ASP A 44 -8.02 -27.10 24.74
C ASP A 44 -9.21 -27.75 23.99
N THR A 45 -8.99 -28.80 23.21
CA THR A 45 -10.04 -29.47 22.42
C THR A 45 -10.87 -30.49 23.21
N LYS A 46 -10.43 -30.84 24.43
CA LYS A 46 -11.17 -31.74 25.30
C LYS A 46 -12.15 -30.92 26.13
N LEU A 47 -13.46 -31.18 25.95
CA LEU A 47 -14.50 -30.61 26.81
C LEU A 47 -14.22 -30.99 28.27
N HIS A 48 -13.76 -30.02 29.07
CA HIS A 48 -13.52 -30.20 30.49
C HIS A 48 -14.83 -29.99 31.26
N VAL A 49 -15.57 -31.07 31.49
CA VAL A 49 -16.74 -31.05 32.36
C VAL A 49 -16.27 -31.04 33.82
N ASN A 50 -16.48 -29.92 34.52
CA ASN A 50 -16.17 -29.78 35.94
C ASN A 50 -17.21 -30.52 36.80
N ARG A 51 -17.12 -31.85 36.87
CA ARG A 51 -17.94 -32.66 37.78
C ARG A 51 -17.41 -32.49 39.21
N VAL A 52 -18.24 -31.93 40.08
CA VAL A 52 -17.95 -31.87 41.52
C VAL A 52 -18.56 -33.10 42.18
N GLU A 53 -17.74 -33.92 42.84
CA GLU A 53 -18.17 -35.18 43.45
C GLU A 53 -18.75 -34.99 44.86
N ASN A 54 -18.21 -34.04 45.63
CA ASN A 54 -18.60 -33.79 47.03
C ASN A 54 -19.48 -32.54 47.15
N VAL A 55 -20.70 -32.59 46.63
CA VAL A 55 -21.67 -31.48 46.71
C VAL A 55 -22.47 -31.58 48.01
N SER A 56 -22.39 -30.57 48.86
CA SER A 56 -23.24 -30.44 50.05
C SER A 56 -24.69 -30.15 49.67
N GLY A 57 -25.65 -30.60 50.48
CA GLY A 57 -27.08 -30.38 50.21
C GLY A 57 -27.44 -28.90 50.17
N SER A 58 -28.43 -28.51 49.37
CA SER A 58 -28.79 -27.09 49.14
C SER A 58 -29.30 -26.35 50.38
N GLY A 59 -29.75 -27.07 51.41
CA GLY A 59 -30.15 -26.52 52.72
C GLY A 59 -29.11 -26.70 53.83
N ALA A 60 -27.92 -27.22 53.50
CA ALA A 60 -26.85 -27.33 54.48
C ALA A 60 -26.24 -25.95 54.76
N GLY A 61 -25.90 -25.69 56.03
CA GLY A 61 -25.23 -24.46 56.43
C GLY A 61 -23.80 -24.36 55.89
N ALA A 62 -23.17 -23.19 56.09
CA ALA A 62 -21.79 -22.99 55.67
C ALA A 62 -20.85 -23.93 56.43
N SER A 63 -20.10 -24.76 55.70
CA SER A 63 -19.07 -25.61 56.28
C SER A 63 -17.74 -24.86 56.36
N SER A 64 -16.84 -25.26 57.26
CA SER A 64 -15.50 -24.66 57.38
C SER A 64 -14.64 -24.82 56.11
N GLY A 65 -14.95 -25.79 55.25
CA GLY A 65 -14.27 -26.01 53.97
C GLY A 65 -14.78 -25.14 52.82
N GLU A 66 -15.99 -24.58 52.93
CA GLU A 66 -16.66 -23.85 51.84
C GLU A 66 -15.91 -22.54 51.48
N PHE A 67 -15.24 -21.94 52.45
CA PHE A 67 -14.42 -20.76 52.17
C PHE A 67 -13.28 -21.06 51.20
N HIS A 68 -12.63 -22.22 51.36
CA HIS A 68 -11.50 -22.60 50.51
C HIS A 68 -11.94 -23.05 49.11
N THR A 69 -13.09 -23.72 48.99
CA THR A 69 -13.68 -24.09 47.70
C THR A 69 -14.04 -22.83 46.90
N TYR A 70 -14.72 -21.85 47.53
CA TYR A 70 -15.03 -20.56 46.92
C TYR A 70 -13.77 -19.83 46.48
N ARG A 71 -12.75 -19.73 47.35
CA ARG A 71 -11.50 -19.05 47.02
C ARG A 71 -10.80 -19.66 45.79
N ALA A 72 -10.78 -21.00 45.71
CA ALA A 72 -10.21 -21.70 44.57
C ALA A 72 -11.04 -21.51 43.30
N ALA A 73 -12.37 -21.62 43.38
CA ALA A 73 -13.28 -21.41 42.26
C ALA A 73 -13.19 -19.98 41.72
N ARG A 74 -13.19 -18.98 42.61
CA ARG A 74 -13.06 -17.57 42.24
C ARG A 74 -11.73 -17.30 41.53
N ARG A 75 -10.62 -17.86 42.01
CA ARG A 75 -9.33 -17.70 41.34
C ARG A 75 -9.35 -18.26 39.92
N ARG A 76 -9.85 -19.49 39.74
CA ARG A 76 -10.00 -20.12 38.41
C ARG A 76 -10.86 -19.27 37.48
N GLU A 77 -11.93 -18.67 38.00
CA GLU A 77 -12.83 -17.84 37.20
C GLU A 77 -12.17 -16.51 36.80
N MET A 78 -11.45 -15.86 37.71
CA MET A 78 -10.70 -14.64 37.38
C MET A 78 -9.62 -14.92 36.32
N GLU A 79 -8.85 -16.00 36.47
CA GLU A 79 -7.86 -16.42 35.47
C GLU A 79 -8.51 -16.69 34.11
N ARG A 80 -9.68 -17.35 34.09
CA ARG A 80 -10.46 -17.60 32.88
C ARG A 80 -10.90 -16.30 32.21
N ILE A 81 -11.43 -15.35 32.97
CA ILE A 81 -11.86 -14.04 32.47
C ILE A 81 -10.66 -13.28 31.90
N GLU A 82 -9.53 -13.25 32.60
CA GLU A 82 -8.32 -12.58 32.13
C GLU A 82 -7.81 -13.14 30.79
N VAL A 83 -7.82 -14.48 30.63
CA VAL A 83 -7.43 -15.12 29.36
C VAL A 83 -8.39 -14.73 28.24
N LEU A 84 -9.70 -14.74 28.51
CA LEU A 84 -10.72 -14.38 27.53
C LEU A 84 -10.60 -12.91 27.10
N GLU A 85 -10.38 -12.00 28.05
CA GLU A 85 -10.15 -10.59 27.76
C GLU A 85 -8.88 -10.35 26.96
N LYS A 86 -7.78 -11.05 27.28
CA LYS A 86 -6.52 -10.98 26.52
C LYS A 86 -6.72 -11.44 25.08
N ARG A 87 -7.38 -12.60 24.87
CA ARG A 87 -7.72 -13.12 23.54
C ARG A 87 -8.61 -12.14 22.77
N TYR A 88 -9.61 -11.55 23.43
CA TYR A 88 -10.48 -10.54 22.81
C TYR A 88 -9.70 -9.29 22.36
N LYS A 89 -8.82 -8.75 23.21
CA LYS A 89 -7.98 -7.60 22.87
C LYS A 89 -7.06 -7.90 21.69
N GLN A 90 -6.43 -9.07 21.66
CA GLN A 90 -5.58 -9.52 20.55
C GLN A 90 -6.37 -9.64 19.23
N ASN A 91 -7.51 -10.34 19.27
CA ASN A 91 -8.37 -10.51 18.09
C ASN A 91 -8.88 -9.16 17.55
N LYS A 92 -9.29 -8.25 18.45
CA LYS A 92 -9.73 -6.91 18.05
C LYS A 92 -8.60 -6.11 17.40
N ALA A 93 -7.40 -6.11 18.00
CA ALA A 93 -6.24 -5.44 17.43
C ALA A 93 -5.85 -6.01 16.06
N GLN A 94 -5.92 -7.33 15.90
CA GLN A 94 -5.65 -7.99 14.62
C GLN A 94 -6.70 -7.61 13.55
N GLN A 95 -7.99 -7.60 13.90
CA GLN A 95 -9.06 -7.19 12.98
C GLN A 95 -8.90 -5.73 12.53
N GLU A 96 -8.55 -4.83 13.45
CA GLU A 96 -8.29 -3.42 13.14
C GLU A 96 -7.06 -3.26 12.23
N PHE A 97 -6.00 -4.02 12.51
CA PHE A 97 -4.80 -4.04 11.67
C PHE A 97 -5.09 -4.57 10.25
N GLU A 98 -5.83 -5.68 10.14
CA GLU A 98 -6.20 -6.24 8.85
C GLU A 98 -7.12 -5.30 8.06
N ALA A 99 -8.08 -4.66 8.72
CA ALA A 99 -8.96 -3.67 8.10
C ALA A 99 -8.18 -2.46 7.58
N THR A 100 -7.26 -1.91 8.37
CA THR A 100 -6.42 -0.78 7.94
C THR A 100 -5.46 -1.18 6.83
N ARG A 101 -4.88 -2.38 6.87
CA ARG A 101 -4.03 -2.93 5.80
C ARG A 101 -4.80 -3.06 4.49
N LYS A 102 -6.01 -3.62 4.51
CA LYS A 102 -6.89 -3.77 3.34
C LYS A 102 -7.26 -2.42 2.73
N ARG A 103 -7.65 -1.44 3.55
CA ARG A 103 -7.94 -0.07 3.07
C ARG A 103 -6.75 0.55 2.35
N LYS A 104 -5.55 0.45 2.95
CA LYS A 104 -4.32 0.98 2.34
C LYS A 104 -3.96 0.27 1.03
N SER A 105 -4.14 -1.04 0.94
CA SER A 105 -3.90 -1.77 -0.32
C SER A 105 -4.90 -1.36 -1.40
N GLU A 106 -6.19 -1.23 -1.07
CA GLU A 106 -7.23 -0.79 -2.00
C GLU A 106 -6.97 0.64 -2.51
N GLU A 107 -6.59 1.57 -1.63
CA GLU A 107 -6.20 2.93 -2.01
C GLU A 107 -4.97 2.95 -2.92
N PHE A 108 -3.96 2.13 -2.63
CA PHE A 108 -2.78 1.99 -3.47
C PHE A 108 -3.14 1.43 -4.85
N GLU A 109 -3.92 0.36 -4.90
CA GLU A 109 -4.39 -0.27 -6.15
C GLU A 109 -5.21 0.71 -6.99
N ALA A 110 -6.15 1.44 -6.40
CA ALA A 110 -6.94 2.47 -7.09
C ALA A 110 -6.04 3.57 -7.68
N ASN A 111 -5.03 4.02 -6.93
CA ASN A 111 -4.07 5.00 -7.42
C ASN A 111 -3.18 4.45 -8.55
N VAL A 112 -2.74 3.20 -8.45
CA VAL A 112 -1.96 2.51 -9.48
C VAL A 112 -2.79 2.33 -10.76
N GLN A 113 -4.05 1.90 -10.64
CA GLN A 113 -4.99 1.75 -11.76
C GLN A 113 -5.22 3.10 -12.45
N LYS A 114 -5.52 4.16 -11.69
CA LYS A 114 -5.70 5.53 -12.24
C LYS A 114 -4.45 6.02 -12.98
N ARG A 115 -3.24 5.73 -12.47
CA ARG A 115 -1.97 6.06 -13.15
C ARG A 115 -1.74 5.21 -14.39
N ALA A 116 -2.08 3.92 -14.35
CA ALA A 116 -2.00 3.01 -15.49
C ALA A 116 -2.94 3.43 -16.63
N GLU A 117 -4.19 3.78 -16.31
CA GLU A 117 -5.17 4.31 -17.28
C GLU A 117 -4.71 5.62 -17.91
N LYS A 118 -4.18 6.56 -17.12
CA LYS A 118 -3.60 7.80 -17.65
C LYS A 118 -2.45 7.52 -18.62
N ARG A 119 -1.57 6.55 -18.31
CA ARG A 119 -0.49 6.13 -19.22
C ARG A 119 -1.04 5.46 -20.48
N ARG A 120 -2.07 4.62 -20.36
CA ARG A 120 -2.74 3.96 -21.50
C ARG A 120 -3.35 5.00 -22.45
N ARG A 121 -4.11 5.96 -21.91
CA ARG A 121 -4.71 7.07 -22.69
C ARG A 121 -3.66 7.95 -23.38
N ARG A 122 -2.53 8.23 -22.73
CA ARG A 122 -1.41 8.97 -23.36
C ARG A 122 -0.78 8.18 -24.51
N LYS A 123 -0.57 6.87 -24.33
CA LYS A 123 -0.06 5.98 -25.39
C LYS A 123 -1.02 5.91 -26.57
N GLU A 124 -2.33 5.76 -26.32
CA GLU A 124 -3.36 5.75 -27.36
C GLU A 124 -3.39 7.07 -28.15
N ARG A 125 -3.32 8.23 -27.46
CA ARG A 125 -3.23 9.54 -28.12
C ARG A 125 -1.95 9.72 -28.93
N ALA A 126 -0.80 9.27 -28.44
CA ALA A 126 0.46 9.34 -29.17
C ALA A 126 0.43 8.46 -30.43
N LYS A 127 -0.17 7.26 -30.34
CA LYS A 127 -0.39 6.39 -31.50
C LYS A 127 -1.32 7.02 -32.53
N ALA A 128 -2.44 7.62 -32.09
CA ALA A 128 -3.36 8.31 -33.00
C ALA A 128 -2.67 9.47 -33.72
N LYS A 129 -1.92 10.32 -32.99
CA LYS A 129 -1.13 11.40 -33.59
C LYS A 129 -0.06 10.91 -34.57
N ALA A 130 0.59 9.78 -34.28
CA ALA A 130 1.58 9.20 -35.19
C ALA A 130 0.91 8.68 -36.48
N LEU A 131 -0.29 8.10 -36.39
CA LEU A 131 -1.06 7.70 -37.57
C LEU A 131 -1.54 8.91 -38.38
N ASP A 132 -2.02 9.97 -37.72
CA ASP A 132 -2.43 11.21 -38.39
C ASP A 132 -1.24 11.89 -39.07
N ALA A 133 -0.06 11.94 -38.43
CA ALA A 133 1.15 12.51 -39.01
C ALA A 133 1.61 11.72 -40.26
N VAL A 134 1.55 10.38 -40.22
CA VAL A 134 1.87 9.56 -41.41
C VAL A 134 0.86 9.82 -42.54
N GLN A 135 -0.43 9.99 -42.23
CA GLN A 135 -1.44 10.35 -43.24
C GLN A 135 -1.28 11.78 -43.78
N GLU A 136 -0.82 12.73 -42.95
CA GLU A 136 -0.48 14.07 -43.42
C GLU A 136 0.78 14.06 -44.27
N GLU A 137 1.83 13.30 -43.93
CA GLU A 137 3.03 13.17 -44.77
C GLU A 137 2.77 12.45 -46.10
N GLU A 138 1.80 11.53 -46.17
CA GLU A 138 1.31 10.97 -47.42
C GLU A 138 0.53 12.01 -48.25
N LYS A 139 -0.21 12.93 -47.61
CA LYS A 139 -0.94 14.02 -48.28
C LYS A 139 -0.07 15.22 -48.65
N THR A 140 1.02 15.49 -47.93
CA THR A 140 1.99 16.55 -48.25
C THR A 140 2.97 16.09 -49.32
N ASN A 141 3.30 14.80 -49.43
CA ASN A 141 4.03 14.28 -50.61
C ASN A 141 3.24 14.44 -51.93
N GLU A 142 1.92 14.56 -51.88
CA GLU A 142 1.10 14.93 -53.06
C GLU A 142 1.04 16.45 -53.31
N LYS A 143 1.46 17.30 -52.36
CA LYS A 143 1.35 18.77 -52.44
C LYS A 143 2.68 19.55 -52.40
N GLU A 144 3.80 18.93 -51.99
CA GLU A 144 5.12 19.56 -51.92
C GLU A 144 5.84 19.57 -53.29
N LYS A 145 5.17 20.18 -54.27
CA LYS A 145 5.81 20.73 -55.47
C LYS A 145 5.72 22.25 -55.58
N GLU A 146 5.14 22.95 -54.61
CA GLU A 146 5.10 24.42 -54.60
C GLU A 146 5.35 24.99 -53.19
N ASP A 147 6.43 25.78 -53.15
CA ASP A 147 6.68 26.94 -52.31
C ASP A 147 7.38 26.84 -50.95
N SER A 148 8.37 27.73 -50.86
CA SER A 148 9.45 27.82 -49.89
C SER A 148 9.50 29.23 -49.30
N VAL A 149 10.20 29.37 -48.17
CA VAL A 149 10.74 30.61 -47.55
C VAL A 149 9.78 31.42 -46.65
N ASN A 150 10.01 31.40 -45.32
CA ASN A 150 10.70 32.52 -44.62
C ASN A 150 11.06 32.18 -43.16
N LYS A 151 12.18 32.75 -42.69
CA LYS A 151 12.87 32.45 -41.43
C LYS A 151 12.69 33.61 -40.43
N GLY A 152 12.27 33.31 -39.20
CA GLY A 152 12.16 34.26 -38.08
C GLY A 152 12.67 33.63 -36.78
N GLU A 153 13.43 34.42 -36.02
CA GLU A 153 14.20 34.07 -34.82
C GLU A 153 13.44 33.22 -33.79
N GLN A 154 14.04 32.11 -33.36
CA GLN A 154 13.47 31.19 -32.37
C GLN A 154 14.21 31.30 -31.03
N MET A 155 13.47 31.68 -29.99
CA MET A 155 13.82 31.40 -28.59
C MET A 155 13.73 29.89 -28.34
N PRO A 156 14.47 29.32 -27.36
CA PRO A 156 14.48 27.88 -27.15
C PRO A 156 13.09 27.41 -26.65
N GLU A 157 12.29 26.86 -27.57
CA GLU A 157 11.07 26.14 -27.24
C GLU A 157 11.42 24.69 -26.87
N THR A 158 10.91 24.22 -25.73
CA THR A 158 10.87 22.80 -25.39
C THR A 158 9.80 22.08 -26.23
N PRO A 159 9.83 20.74 -26.36
CA PRO A 159 8.99 19.96 -27.31
C PRO A 159 7.49 19.90 -26.96
N GLY A 160 6.92 21.00 -26.46
CA GLY A 160 5.52 21.20 -26.14
C GLY A 160 4.94 22.56 -26.56
N GLY A 161 5.71 23.44 -27.23
CA GLY A 161 5.20 24.72 -27.77
C GLY A 161 4.70 25.71 -26.72
N VAL A 162 5.16 25.55 -25.47
CA VAL A 162 4.88 26.49 -24.38
C VAL A 162 6.14 27.29 -24.15
N ALA A 163 6.07 28.60 -24.33
CA ALA A 163 7.18 29.50 -24.05
C ALA A 163 7.62 29.33 -22.59
N GLU A 164 8.90 29.02 -22.35
CA GLU A 164 9.44 28.90 -21.00
C GLU A 164 9.35 30.25 -20.29
N ILE A 165 8.51 30.31 -19.27
CA ILE A 165 8.42 31.45 -18.37
C ILE A 165 9.47 31.20 -17.28
N PRO A 166 10.51 32.04 -17.16
CA PRO A 166 11.54 31.85 -16.15
C PRO A 166 10.93 31.90 -14.74
N ASN A 167 11.38 31.01 -13.85
CA ASN A 167 10.85 30.84 -12.50
C ASN A 167 11.40 31.91 -11.52
N ASP A 168 11.41 33.17 -11.97
CA ASP A 168 11.96 34.31 -11.23
C ASP A 168 10.86 35.13 -10.53
N GLY A 169 9.63 34.60 -10.47
CA GLY A 169 8.47 35.30 -9.89
C GLY A 169 7.88 36.42 -10.77
N SER A 170 8.54 36.78 -11.88
CA SER A 170 8.12 37.85 -12.81
C SER A 170 6.85 37.53 -13.64
N PHE A 171 6.30 36.33 -13.51
CA PHE A 171 5.09 35.89 -14.22
C PHE A 171 3.85 36.69 -13.83
N LEU A 172 3.67 36.95 -12.52
CA LEU A 172 2.52 37.70 -12.02
C LEU A 172 2.52 39.14 -12.54
N GLU A 173 3.69 39.77 -12.58
CA GLU A 173 3.88 41.13 -13.09
C GLU A 173 3.55 41.21 -14.59
N ARG A 174 4.00 40.24 -15.39
CA ARG A 174 3.65 40.14 -16.81
C ARG A 174 2.14 39.93 -17.03
N MET A 175 1.48 39.12 -16.20
CA MET A 175 0.04 38.90 -16.28
C MET A 175 -0.77 40.15 -15.90
N LEU A 176 -0.31 40.89 -14.90
CA LEU A 176 -0.96 42.13 -14.44
C LEU A 176 -0.84 43.23 -15.51
N ALA A 177 0.35 43.38 -16.11
CA ALA A 177 0.57 44.29 -17.23
C ALA A 177 -0.26 43.94 -18.47
N LEU A 178 -0.50 42.65 -18.73
CA LEU A 178 -1.41 42.22 -19.79
C LEU A 178 -2.86 42.60 -19.49
N GLN A 179 -3.31 42.43 -18.25
CA GLN A 179 -4.66 42.84 -17.84
C GLN A 179 -4.86 44.36 -17.96
N GLU A 180 -3.88 45.16 -17.55
CA GLU A 180 -3.91 46.62 -17.70
C GLU A 180 -4.02 47.02 -19.17
N LYS A 181 -3.17 46.45 -20.05
CA LYS A 181 -3.25 46.68 -21.50
C LYS A 181 -4.60 46.28 -22.10
N THR A 182 -5.22 45.21 -21.60
CA THR A 182 -6.57 44.83 -22.06
C THR A 182 -7.64 45.80 -21.58
N LYS A 183 -7.51 46.37 -20.38
CA LYS A 183 -8.44 47.38 -19.86
C LYS A 183 -8.29 48.70 -20.61
N GLU A 184 -7.07 49.16 -20.83
CA GLU A 184 -6.79 50.37 -21.64
C GLU A 184 -7.37 50.23 -23.06
N LYS A 185 -7.21 49.07 -23.70
CA LYS A 185 -7.83 48.78 -25.02
C LYS A 185 -9.36 48.74 -25.02
N ILE A 186 -9.98 48.49 -23.87
CA ILE A 186 -11.44 48.51 -23.72
C ILE A 186 -11.91 49.95 -23.46
N GLU A 187 -11.12 50.76 -22.77
CA GLU A 187 -11.42 52.17 -22.48
C GLU A 187 -11.15 53.10 -23.67
N GLU A 188 -10.25 52.74 -24.59
CA GLU A 188 -10.00 53.47 -25.85
C GLU A 188 -11.03 53.17 -26.97
N LYS A 189 -12.02 52.31 -26.73
CA LYS A 189 -13.08 51.95 -27.69
C LYS A 189 -14.46 52.44 -27.27
#